data_AF-A0A0D0FRV0-F1
#
_entry.id   AF-A0A0D0FRV0-F1
#
_cell.length_a   1.000
_cell.length_b   1.000
_cell.length_c   1.000
_cell.angle_alpha   90.00
_cell.angle_beta   90.00
_cell.angle_gamma   90.00
#
_symmetry.space_group_name_H-M   'P 1'
#
loop_
_entity.id
_entity.type
_entity.pdbx_description
1 polymer ?
#
loop_
_entity_poly.entity_id
_entity_poly.type
_entity_poly.pdbx_seq_one_letter_code
_entity_poly.pdbx_strand_id
1 'polypeptide(L)'
;MKDYSDLINSDKNSGKIKDLEDALDGVEITYSRWLINRENIHTGEKPDKLGNYFRYFYDENGIQFYVKDSLPIDIKNACWSAFRGIFVNKQ
;
A
#
# COMPACT_ATOMS: atom_id res chain seq x y z
N MET A 1 -11.80 -14.90 17.25
CA MET A 1 -11.30 -13.94 16.24
C MET A 1 -11.03 -12.66 17.01
N LYS A 2 -9.79 -12.15 17.04
CA LYS A 2 -9.51 -10.87 17.70
C LYS A 2 -10.18 -9.77 16.87
N ASP A 3 -10.93 -8.89 17.52
CA ASP A 3 -11.61 -7.77 16.87
C ASP A 3 -10.68 -6.55 16.86
N TYR A 4 -10.40 -6.02 15.68
CA TYR A 4 -9.58 -4.83 15.47
C TYR A 4 -10.40 -3.65 14.95
N SER A 5 -11.73 -3.73 15.00
CA SER A 5 -12.64 -2.71 14.48
C SER A 5 -12.37 -1.33 15.07
N ASP A 6 -12.01 -1.24 16.35
CA ASP A 6 -11.70 0.03 17.01
C ASP A 6 -10.46 0.71 16.42
N LEU A 7 -9.38 -0.06 16.15
CA LEU A 7 -8.17 0.45 15.51
C LEU A 7 -8.46 0.90 14.08
N ILE A 8 -9.20 0.06 13.33
CA ILE A 8 -9.61 0.35 11.95
C ILE A 8 -10.43 1.63 11.91
N ASN A 9 -11.41 1.78 12.81
CA ASN A 9 -12.28 2.96 12.87
C ASN A 9 -11.50 4.20 13.29
N SER A 10 -10.55 4.07 14.23
CA SER A 10 -9.69 5.17 14.66
C SER A 10 -8.85 5.70 13.49
N ASP A 11 -8.13 4.82 12.78
CA ASP A 11 -7.27 5.24 11.68
C ASP A 11 -8.09 5.72 10.46
N LYS A 12 -9.25 5.12 10.18
CA LYS A 12 -10.19 5.63 9.16
C LYS A 12 -10.70 7.03 9.49
N ASN A 13 -11.16 7.26 10.72
CA ASN A 13 -11.68 8.56 11.14
C ASN A 13 -10.57 9.62 11.22
N SER A 14 -9.33 9.22 11.47
CA SER A 14 -8.17 10.12 11.47
C SER A 14 -7.74 10.57 10.07
N GLY A 15 -8.23 9.91 9.01
CA GLY A 15 -7.82 10.18 7.63
C GLY A 15 -6.57 9.44 7.17
N LYS A 16 -5.79 8.84 8.07
CA LYS A 16 -4.52 8.15 7.71
C LYS A 16 -4.66 7.07 6.64
N ILE A 17 -5.79 6.36 6.61
CA ILE A 17 -6.04 5.34 5.57
C ILE A 17 -6.18 5.98 4.20
N LYS A 18 -6.89 7.11 4.14
CA LYS A 18 -7.00 7.89 2.91
C LYS A 18 -5.64 8.47 2.52
N ASP A 19 -4.89 9.02 3.46
CA ASP A 19 -3.55 9.54 3.19
C ASP A 19 -2.62 8.45 2.63
N LEU A 20 -2.77 7.20 3.09
CA LEU A 20 -2.00 6.07 2.60
C LEU A 20 -2.39 5.70 1.18
N GLU A 21 -3.69 5.64 0.90
CA GLU A 21 -4.21 5.39 -0.44
C GLU A 21 -3.75 6.48 -1.41
N ASP A 22 -3.88 7.76 -1.04
CA ASP A 22 -3.42 8.90 -1.84
C ASP A 22 -1.89 8.86 -2.08
N ALA A 23 -1.10 8.48 -1.07
CA ALA A 23 0.35 8.34 -1.21
C ALA A 23 0.74 7.17 -2.14
N LEU A 24 0.03 6.04 -2.05
CA LEU A 24 0.25 4.88 -2.92
C LEU A 24 -0.20 5.15 -4.36
N ASP A 25 -1.26 5.93 -4.55
CA ASP A 25 -1.67 6.42 -5.88
C ASP A 25 -0.59 7.31 -6.49
N GLY A 26 0.06 8.16 -5.68
CA GLY A 26 1.24 8.92 -6.11
C GLY A 26 2.40 8.03 -6.58
N VAL A 27 2.64 6.90 -5.91
CA VAL A 27 3.62 5.89 -6.33
C VAL A 27 3.19 5.23 -7.65
N GLU A 28 1.92 4.86 -7.79
CA GLU A 28 1.36 4.29 -9.02
C GLU A 28 1.56 5.24 -10.21
N ILE A 29 1.26 6.53 -10.05
CA ILE A 29 1.47 7.55 -11.08
C ILE A 29 2.96 7.65 -11.45
N THR A 30 3.84 7.72 -10.45
CA THR A 30 5.30 7.83 -10.64
C THR A 30 5.86 6.65 -11.44
N TYR A 31 5.39 5.44 -11.15
CA TYR A 31 5.85 4.21 -11.80
C TYR A 31 4.89 3.68 -12.88
N SER A 32 3.96 4.53 -13.36
CA SER A 32 2.94 4.17 -14.35
C SER A 32 3.55 3.58 -15.63
N ARG A 33 4.69 4.11 -16.11
CA ARG A 33 5.41 3.57 -17.28
C ARG A 33 5.85 2.13 -17.10
N TRP A 34 6.22 1.73 -15.88
CA TRP A 34 6.60 0.36 -15.58
C TRP A 34 5.35 -0.54 -15.50
N LEU A 35 4.28 -0.05 -14.87
CA LEU A 35 2.99 -0.75 -14.76
C LEU A 35 2.29 -0.98 -16.11
N ILE A 36 2.36 -0.01 -17.02
CA ILE A 36 1.74 -0.10 -18.35
C ILE A 36 2.29 -1.27 -19.17
N ASN A 37 3.57 -1.59 -18.97
CA ASN A 37 4.22 -2.69 -19.67
C ASN A 37 4.00 -4.05 -19.01
N ARG A 38 3.50 -4.09 -17.77
CA ARG A 38 3.22 -5.29 -16.99
C ARG A 38 1.84 -5.85 -17.30
N GLU A 39 1.77 -7.17 -17.29
CA GLU A 39 0.52 -7.91 -17.36
C GLU A 39 -0.06 -8.04 -15.96
N ASN A 40 -1.36 -7.77 -15.81
CA ASN A 40 -2.06 -7.89 -14.54
C ASN A 40 -2.02 -9.33 -14.05
N ILE A 41 -1.47 -9.52 -12.86
CA ILE A 41 -1.25 -10.85 -12.25
C ILE A 41 -2.54 -11.64 -11.99
N HIS A 42 -3.71 -11.00 -12.03
CA HIS A 42 -5.02 -11.61 -11.78
C HIS A 42 -5.82 -11.81 -13.06
N THR A 43 -5.76 -10.87 -14.00
CA THR A 43 -6.58 -10.91 -15.22
C THR A 43 -5.82 -11.34 -16.48
N GLY A 44 -4.49 -11.25 -16.47
CA GLY A 44 -3.67 -11.48 -17.67
C GLY A 44 -3.72 -10.31 -18.68
N GLU A 45 -4.35 -9.19 -18.33
CA GLU A 45 -4.50 -8.03 -19.23
C GLU A 45 -3.56 -6.88 -18.84
N LYS A 46 -3.18 -6.04 -19.80
CA LYS A 46 -2.43 -4.79 -19.54
C LYS A 46 -3.38 -3.60 -19.47
N PRO A 47 -3.09 -2.57 -18.65
CA PRO A 47 -1.95 -2.45 -17.75
C PRO A 47 -2.18 -3.13 -16.39
N ASP A 48 -1.09 -3.48 -15.71
CA ASP A 48 -1.15 -3.89 -14.30
C ASP A 48 -1.32 -2.66 -13.38
N LYS A 49 -1.70 -2.89 -12.11
CA LYS A 49 -1.91 -1.84 -11.10
C LYS A 49 -1.06 -2.08 -9.87
N LEU A 50 -0.63 -1.01 -9.19
CA LEU A 50 0.19 -1.13 -7.99
C LEU A 50 -0.58 -1.84 -6.87
N GLY A 51 -1.89 -1.62 -6.80
CA GLY A 51 -2.79 -2.29 -5.84
C GLY A 51 -2.75 -3.81 -5.86
N ASN A 52 -2.29 -4.44 -6.94
CA ASN A 52 -2.12 -5.90 -7.00
C ASN A 52 -0.89 -6.42 -6.24
N TYR A 53 0.01 -5.51 -5.85
CA TYR A 53 1.30 -5.82 -5.28
C TYR A 53 1.47 -5.47 -3.82
N PHE A 54 0.53 -4.76 -3.21
CA PHE A 54 0.58 -4.50 -1.78
C PHE A 54 -0.73 -4.89 -1.11
N ARG A 55 -0.65 -5.05 0.21
CA ARG A 55 -1.82 -5.15 1.08
C ARG A 55 -1.49 -4.55 2.43
N TYR A 56 -2.47 -3.97 3.07
CA TYR A 56 -2.41 -3.66 4.49
C TYR A 56 -3.48 -4.45 5.24
N PHE A 57 -3.20 -4.80 6.49
CA PHE A 57 -4.11 -5.52 7.38
C PHE A 57 -3.83 -5.13 8.82
N TYR A 58 -4.75 -5.41 9.73
CA TYR A 58 -4.58 -5.09 11.15
C TYR A 58 -4.30 -6.35 11.95
N ASP A 59 -3.35 -6.26 12.87
CA ASP A 59 -3.06 -7.27 13.88
C ASP A 59 -2.90 -6.63 15.27
N GLU A 60 -2.40 -7.41 16.23
CA GLU A 60 -2.19 -6.96 17.61
C GLU A 60 -1.16 -5.83 17.75
N ASN A 61 -0.33 -5.60 16.72
CA ASN A 61 0.65 -4.52 16.67
C ASN A 61 0.14 -3.31 15.86
N GLY A 62 -1.13 -3.32 15.43
CA GLY A 62 -1.73 -2.26 14.62
C GLY A 62 -1.73 -2.59 13.14
N ILE A 63 -1.64 -1.55 12.30
CA ILE A 63 -1.63 -1.72 10.85
C ILE A 63 -0.28 -2.30 10.39
N GLN A 64 -0.37 -3.40 9.66
CA GLN A 64 0.74 -4.06 8.97
C GLN A 64 0.66 -3.73 7.48
N PHE A 65 1.83 -3.56 6.86
CA PHE A 65 1.95 -3.33 5.43
C PHE A 65 2.81 -4.41 4.80
N TYR A 66 2.37 -4.94 3.67
CA TYR A 66 3.08 -5.97 2.95
C TYR A 66 3.16 -5.60 1.47
N VAL A 67 4.35 -5.78 0.89
CA VAL A 67 4.62 -5.55 -0.52
C VAL A 67 5.17 -6.83 -1.13
N LYS A 68 4.59 -7.28 -2.25
CA LYS A 68 4.95 -8.52 -2.93
C LYS A 68 6.37 -8.45 -3.47
N ASP A 69 7.03 -9.61 -3.49
CA ASP A 69 8.43 -9.68 -3.90
C ASP A 69 8.68 -9.39 -5.37
N SER A 70 7.66 -9.52 -6.20
CA SER A 70 7.68 -9.27 -7.64
C SER A 70 7.82 -7.79 -8.02
N LEU A 71 7.73 -6.86 -7.07
CA LEU A 71 8.02 -5.45 -7.32
C LEU A 71 9.53 -5.18 -7.34
N PRO A 72 10.02 -4.32 -8.26
CA PRO A 72 11.37 -3.79 -8.21
C PRO A 72 11.65 -3.11 -6.87
N ILE A 73 12.91 -3.16 -6.42
CA ILE A 73 13.31 -2.62 -5.13
C ILE A 73 12.96 -1.14 -4.97
N ASP A 74 13.04 -0.35 -6.05
CA ASP A 74 12.71 1.08 -6.02
C ASP A 74 11.22 1.33 -5.74
N ILE A 75 10.35 0.54 -6.36
CA ILE A 75 8.89 0.63 -6.15
C ILE A 75 8.53 0.12 -4.75
N LYS A 76 9.17 -0.97 -4.30
CA LYS A 76 9.02 -1.45 -2.91
C LYS A 76 9.39 -0.36 -1.91
N ASN A 77 10.53 0.27 -2.09
CA ASN A 77 11.01 1.34 -1.21
C ASN A 77 10.05 2.54 -1.22
N ALA A 78 9.51 2.92 -2.37
CA ALA A 78 8.52 3.99 -2.48
C ALA A 78 7.23 3.64 -1.71
N CYS A 79 6.71 2.42 -1.85
CA CYS A 79 5.54 1.95 -1.10
C CYS A 79 5.80 1.96 0.42
N TRP A 80 6.96 1.45 0.85
CA TRP A 80 7.35 1.46 2.26
C TRP A 80 7.57 2.87 2.81
N SER A 81 8.08 3.79 1.98
CA SER A 81 8.24 5.19 2.36
C SER A 81 6.89 5.88 2.54
N ALA A 82 5.93 5.62 1.65
CA ALA A 82 4.55 6.11 1.78
C ALA A 82 3.92 5.62 3.08
N PHE A 83 3.99 4.31 3.36
CA PHE A 83 3.46 3.73 4.59
C PHE A 83 4.12 4.29 5.85
N ARG A 84 5.46 4.34 5.88
CA ARG A 84 6.21 4.83 7.05
C ARG A 84 6.00 6.33 7.31
N GLY A 85 5.80 7.13 6.27
CA GLY A 85 5.52 8.55 6.39
C GLY A 85 4.24 8.87 7.16
N ILE A 86 3.28 7.93 7.17
CA ILE A 86 1.96 8.12 7.76
C ILE A 86 1.86 7.40 9.11
N PHE A 87 2.26 6.12 9.13
CA PHE A 87 2.03 5.24 10.28
C PHE A 87 3.25 5.05 11.17
N VAL A 88 4.45 5.43 10.72
CA VAL A 88 5.71 5.22 11.45
C VAL A 88 6.40 6.55 11.74
N ASN A 89 5.63 7.61 11.98
CA ASN A 89 6.23 8.92 12.20
C ASN A 89 7.24 8.90 13.36
N LYS A 90 8.43 9.41 13.03
CA LYS A 90 9.65 9.42 13.84
C LYS A 90 9.36 10.02 15.22
N GLN A 91 9.71 9.27 16.27
CA GLN A 91 9.99 9.86 17.58
C GLN A 91 11.05 10.96 17.45
#